data_AF-A0A4Y2DWJ9-F1
#
_entry.id   AF-A0A4Y2DWJ9-F1
#
_cell.length_a   1.000
_cell.length_b   1.000
_cell.length_c   1.000
_cell.angle_alpha   90.00
_cell.angle_beta   90.00
_cell.angle_gamma   90.00
#
_symmetry.space_group_name_H-M   'P 1'
#
loop_
_entity.id
_entity.type
_entity.pdbx_description
1 polymer ?
#
loop_
_entity_poly.entity_id
_entity_poly.type
_entity_poly.pdbx_seq_one_letter_code
_entity_poly.pdbx_strand_id
1 'polypeptide(L)'
;MAVSIQNPAKCEVRSMIRFLHAKGECPADIHRQIVSVYGNIMNRQYVTKWCRAFSEGRTDGHEERRTGRSSMISDALLRRAEEAIQENRRLTLR
;
A
#
# COMPACT_ATOMS: atom_id res chain seq x y z
N MET A 1 -1.95 -19.30 -26.96
CA MET A 1 -1.49 -17.95 -26.57
C MET A 1 -2.28 -17.57 -25.33
N ALA A 2 -1.65 -17.45 -24.16
CA ALA A 2 -2.35 -17.00 -22.96
C ALA A 2 -2.73 -15.52 -23.14
N VAL A 3 -4.00 -15.18 -22.92
CA VAL A 3 -4.47 -13.79 -22.95
C VAL A 3 -3.79 -13.05 -21.80
N SER A 4 -3.09 -11.96 -22.12
CA SER A 4 -2.50 -11.09 -21.10
C SER A 4 -3.63 -10.30 -20.43
N ILE A 5 -3.75 -10.47 -19.11
CA ILE A 5 -4.74 -9.73 -18.32
C ILE A 5 -4.26 -8.29 -18.21
N GLN A 6 -5.07 -7.37 -18.72
CA GLN A 6 -4.77 -5.94 -18.69
C GLN A 6 -5.14 -5.34 -17.32
N ASN A 7 -4.25 -4.50 -16.79
CA ASN A 7 -4.47 -3.71 -15.57
C ASN A 7 -4.98 -4.51 -14.35
N PRO A 8 -4.22 -5.51 -13.85
CA PRO A 8 -4.63 -6.27 -12.68
C PRO A 8 -4.63 -5.40 -11.41
N ALA A 9 -5.55 -5.68 -10.50
CA ALA A 9 -5.52 -5.11 -9.18
C ALA A 9 -4.27 -5.58 -8.43
N LYS A 10 -3.69 -4.71 -7.60
CA LYS A 10 -2.47 -5.02 -6.83
C LYS A 10 -2.63 -6.26 -5.93
N CYS A 11 -3.83 -6.47 -5.38
CA CYS A 11 -4.14 -7.64 -4.55
C CYS A 11 -4.14 -8.95 -5.37
N GLU A 12 -4.54 -8.92 -6.65
CA GLU A 12 -4.53 -10.11 -7.52
C GLU A 12 -3.10 -10.59 -7.75
N VAL A 13 -2.21 -9.66 -8.12
CA VAL A 13 -0.78 -9.96 -8.36
C VAL A 13 -0.12 -10.51 -7.10
N ARG A 14 -0.41 -9.92 -5.93
CA ARG A 14 0.11 -10.39 -4.64
C ARG A 14 -0.46 -11.74 -4.23
N SER A 15 -1.73 -12.02 -4.56
CA SER A 15 -2.34 -13.32 -4.34
C SER A 15 -1.66 -14.40 -5.19
N MET A 16 -1.32 -14.08 -6.44
CA MET A 16 -0.54 -14.97 -7.31
C MET A 16 0.86 -15.21 -6.76
N ILE A 17 1.55 -14.17 -6.26
CA ILE A 17 2.85 -14.33 -5.58
C ILE A 17 2.71 -15.24 -4.36
N ARG A 18 1.68 -15.07 -3.52
CA ARG A 18 1.43 -15.92 -2.35
C ARG A 18 1.24 -17.38 -2.73
N PHE A 19 0.44 -17.61 -3.77
CA PHE A 19 0.17 -18.94 -4.28
C PHE A 19 1.44 -19.62 -4.82
N LEU A 20 2.20 -18.95 -5.70
CA LEU A 20 3.41 -19.53 -6.29
C LEU A 20 4.53 -19.73 -5.26
N HIS A 21 4.66 -18.81 -4.30
CA HIS A 21 5.58 -18.98 -3.18
C HIS A 21 5.20 -20.17 -2.29
N ALA A 22 3.89 -20.37 -2.01
CA ALA A 22 3.41 -21.53 -1.26
C ALA A 22 3.64 -22.86 -2.00
N LYS A 23 3.71 -22.83 -3.34
CA LYS A 23 4.14 -23.98 -4.16
C LYS A 23 5.64 -24.25 -4.12
N GLY A 24 6.42 -23.39 -3.47
CA GLY A 24 7.88 -23.54 -3.35
C GLY A 24 8.68 -22.94 -4.51
N GLU A 25 8.06 -22.11 -5.36
CA GLU A 25 8.78 -21.46 -6.45
C GLU A 25 9.71 -20.36 -5.93
N CYS A 26 10.89 -20.24 -6.55
CA CYS A 26 11.83 -19.19 -6.15
C CYS A 26 11.36 -17.81 -6.67
N PRO A 27 11.71 -16.69 -6.00
CA PRO A 27 11.25 -15.36 -6.40
C PRO A 27 11.59 -14.96 -7.85
N ALA A 28 12.67 -15.50 -8.41
CA ALA A 28 13.04 -15.26 -9.81
C ALA A 28 12.07 -15.91 -10.80
N ASP A 29 11.60 -17.13 -10.51
CA ASP A 29 10.59 -17.84 -11.30
C ASP A 29 9.23 -17.17 -11.19
N ILE A 30 8.85 -16.79 -9.97
CA ILE A 30 7.62 -16.05 -9.72
C ILE A 30 7.60 -14.77 -10.57
N HIS A 31 8.68 -13.99 -10.57
CA HIS A 31 8.77 -12.79 -11.40
C HIS A 31 8.60 -13.09 -12.90
N ARG A 32 9.23 -14.16 -13.42
CA ARG A 32 9.06 -14.57 -14.82
C ARG A 32 7.59 -14.89 -15.14
N GLN A 33 6.91 -15.61 -14.25
CA GLN A 33 5.49 -15.96 -14.44
C GLN A 33 4.58 -14.73 -14.37
N ILE A 34 4.77 -13.84 -13.38
CA ILE A 34 4.02 -12.58 -13.30
C ILE A 34 4.17 -11.78 -14.60
N VAL A 35 5.41 -11.62 -15.11
CA VAL A 35 5.67 -10.88 -16.35
C VAL A 35 5.02 -11.55 -17.56
N SER A 36 4.99 -12.88 -17.61
CA SER A 36 4.34 -13.62 -18.70
C SER A 36 2.82 -13.42 -18.75
N VAL A 37 2.16 -13.22 -17.60
CA VAL A 37 0.70 -13.11 -17.52
C VAL A 37 0.24 -11.65 -17.62
N TYR A 38 0.88 -10.77 -16.84
CA TYR A 38 0.45 -9.40 -16.63
C TYR A 38 1.35 -8.35 -17.29
N GLY A 39 2.46 -8.76 -17.91
CA GLY A 39 3.48 -7.85 -18.42
C GLY A 39 4.38 -7.29 -17.31
N ASN A 40 5.18 -6.27 -17.64
CA ASN A 40 6.19 -5.70 -16.73
C ASN A 40 5.59 -4.77 -15.65
N ILE A 41 4.58 -5.25 -14.93
CA ILE A 41 3.82 -4.50 -13.91
C ILE A 41 4.51 -4.43 -12.54
N MET A 42 5.49 -5.29 -12.30
CA MET A 42 6.13 -5.44 -10.99
C MET A 42 7.59 -5.86 -11.14
N ASN A 43 8.49 -5.19 -10.41
CA ASN A 43 9.91 -5.50 -10.45
C ASN A 43 10.28 -6.70 -9.54
N ARG A 44 11.46 -7.27 -9.76
CA ARG A 44 11.99 -8.41 -8.98
C ARG A 44 12.07 -8.13 -7.48
N GLN A 45 12.51 -6.95 -7.09
CA GLN A 45 12.67 -6.58 -5.68
C GLN A 45 11.33 -6.61 -4.92
N TYR A 46 10.25 -6.19 -5.59
CA TYR A 46 8.91 -6.18 -5.02
C TYR A 46 8.37 -7.60 -4.86
N VAL A 47 8.63 -8.50 -5.82
CA VAL A 47 8.32 -9.93 -5.70
C VAL A 47 9.05 -10.52 -4.49
N THR A 48 10.36 -10.28 -4.35
CA THR A 48 11.15 -10.75 -3.20
C THR A 48 10.61 -10.23 -1.87
N LYS A 49 10.24 -8.94 -1.82
CA LYS A 49 9.64 -8.33 -0.61
C LYS A 49 8.36 -9.06 -0.20
N TRP A 50 7.47 -9.35 -1.14
CA TRP A 50 6.22 -10.05 -0.85
C TRP A 50 6.43 -11.51 -0.48
N CYS A 51 7.33 -12.22 -1.16
CA CYS A 51 7.71 -13.58 -0.76
C CYS A 51 8.16 -13.61 0.71
N ARG A 52 9.08 -12.70 1.10
CA ARG A 52 9.53 -12.59 2.48
C ARG A 52 8.39 -12.28 3.46
N ALA A 53 7.53 -11.31 3.13
CA ALA A 53 6.39 -10.98 3.98
C ALA A 53 5.46 -12.18 4.19
N PHE A 54 5.24 -12.99 3.15
CA PHE A 54 4.45 -14.23 3.24
C PHE A 54 5.17 -15.32 4.05
N SER A 55 6.50 -15.43 3.95
CA SER A 55 7.30 -16.31 4.84
C SER A 55 7.19 -15.90 6.31
N GLU A 56 7.05 -14.60 6.58
CA GLU A 56 6.87 -14.03 7.92
C GLU A 56 5.41 -14.15 8.44
N GLY A 57 4.54 -14.86 7.71
CA GLY A 57 3.17 -15.16 8.16
C GLY A 57 2.11 -14.15 7.74
N ARG A 58 2.45 -13.16 6.90
CA ARG A 58 1.45 -12.24 6.34
C ARG A 58 0.46 -13.03 5.48
N THR A 59 -0.84 -12.82 5.69
CA THR A 59 -1.91 -13.43 4.86
C THR A 59 -2.59 -12.41 3.96
N ASP A 60 -2.60 -11.14 4.34
CA ASP A 60 -3.25 -10.07 3.59
C ASP A 60 -2.43 -9.64 2.36
N GLY A 61 -3.10 -9.59 1.20
CA GLY A 61 -2.59 -9.06 -0.06
C GLY A 61 -2.75 -7.54 -0.21
N HIS A 62 -3.38 -6.86 0.74
CA HIS A 62 -3.47 -5.42 0.77
C HIS A 62 -2.25 -4.80 1.46
N GLU A 63 -1.96 -3.54 1.14
CA GLU A 63 -0.98 -2.79 1.92
C GLU A 63 -1.60 -2.48 3.27
N GLU A 64 -0.81 -2.59 4.34
CA GLU A 64 -1.25 -2.10 5.63
C GLU A 64 -1.57 -0.61 5.52
N ARG A 65 -2.63 -0.20 6.20
CA ARG A 65 -3.03 1.20 6.26
C ARG A 65 -1.83 1.99 6.78
N ARG A 66 -1.19 2.77 5.90
CA ARG A 66 -0.04 3.57 6.29
C ARG A 66 -0.49 4.53 7.37
N THR A 67 -0.06 4.31 8.60
CA THR A 67 -0.09 5.32 9.65
C THR A 67 0.98 6.33 9.28
N GLY A 68 0.67 7.20 8.31
CA GLY A 68 1.43 8.42 8.10
C GLY A 68 1.40 9.25 9.39
N ARG A 69 2.09 10.39 9.39
CA ARG A 69 1.98 11.34 10.50
C ARG A 69 0.51 11.74 10.63
N SER A 70 -0.15 11.35 11.72
CA SER A 70 -1.54 11.71 11.94
C SER A 70 -1.62 13.23 12.06
N SER A 71 -2.27 13.91 11.11
CA SER A 71 -2.67 15.30 11.27
C SER A 71 -3.92 15.39 12.15
N MET A 72 -4.00 14.56 13.19
CA MET A 72 -5.14 14.53 14.09
C MET A 72 -5.00 15.79 14.96
N ILE A 73 -5.54 16.89 14.47
CA ILE A 73 -5.83 18.06 15.28
C ILE A 73 -6.81 17.55 16.34
N SER A 74 -6.38 17.52 17.61
CA SER A 74 -7.29 17.13 18.69
C SER A 74 -8.38 18.18 18.84
N ASP A 75 -9.57 17.77 19.31
CA ASP A 75 -10.66 18.73 19.56
C ASP A 75 -10.23 19.82 20.54
N ALA A 76 -9.32 19.50 21.47
CA ALA A 76 -8.71 20.48 22.36
C ALA A 76 -7.83 21.50 21.62
N LEU A 77 -7.09 21.07 20.59
CA LEU A 77 -6.29 21.97 19.76
C LEU A 77 -7.17 22.83 18.86
N LEU A 78 -8.25 22.27 18.32
CA LEU A 78 -9.24 23.01 17.54
C LEU A 78 -9.95 24.07 18.39
N ARG A 79 -10.39 23.69 19.59
CA ARG A 79 -11.06 24.61 20.53
C ARG A 79 -10.14 25.76 20.96
N ARG A 80 -8.86 25.48 21.23
CA ARG A 80 -7.88 26.54 21.55
C ARG A 80 -7.63 27.48 20.37
N ALA A 81 -7.67 26.98 19.14
CA ALA A 81 -7.55 27.81 17.96
C ALA A 81 -8.79 28.69 17.76
N GLU A 82 -9.99 28.15 17.96
CA GLU A 82 -11.26 28.90 17.91
C GLU A 82 -11.33 29.96 19.01
N GLU A 83 -10.95 29.61 20.24
CA GLU A 83 -10.83 30.54 21.38
C GLU A 83 -9.85 31.67 21.05
N ALA A 84 -8.68 31.36 20.48
CA ALA A 84 -7.69 32.35 20.08
C ALA A 84 -8.18 33.25 18.93
N ILE A 85 -8.92 32.72 17.96
CA ILE A 85 -9.53 33.51 16.87
C ILE A 85 -10.62 34.44 17.44
N GLN A 86 -11.42 33.96 18.37
CA GLN A 86 -12.49 34.72 19.00
C GLN A 86 -11.98 35.78 19.98
N GLU A 87 -10.85 35.54 20.64
CA GLU A 87 -10.16 36.51 21.48
C GLU A 87 -9.49 37.60 20.63
N ASN A 88 -9.03 37.25 19.41
CA ASN A 88 -8.41 38.17 18.46
C ASN A 88 -9.44 38.93 17.58
N ARG A 89 -10.66 39.16 18.08
CA ARG A 89 -11.75 39.92 17.42
C ARG A 89 -11.48 41.43 17.30
N ARG A 90 -10.21 41.85 17.42
CA ARG A 90 -9.74 43.25 17.31
C ARG A 90 -8.78 43.51 16.15
N LEU A 91 -8.58 42.55 15.24
CA LEU A 91 -8.03 42.89 13.93
C LEU A 91 -9.17 43.30 13.00
N THR A 92 -9.52 44.58 13.10
CA THR A 92 -10.29 45.30 12.10
C THR A 92 -9.59 45.10 10.75
N LEU A 93 -10.20 44.33 9.85
CA LEU A 93 -9.87 44.41 8.43
C LEU A 93 -10.08 45.87 8.01
N ARG A 94 -9.00 46.52 7.57
CA ARG A 94 -9.04 47.80 6.88
C ARG A 94 -8.50 47.60 5.47
#